data_AF-A0A9E5NFB6-F1
#
_entry.id   AF-A0A9E5NFB6-F1
#
_cell.length_a   1.000
_cell.length_b   1.000
_cell.length_c   1.000
_cell.angle_alpha   90.00
_cell.angle_beta   90.00
_cell.angle_gamma   90.00
#
_symmetry.space_group_name_H-M   'P 1'
#
loop_
_entity.id
_entity.type
_entity.pdbx_description
1 polymer ?
#
loop_
_entity_poly.entity_id
_entity_poly.type
_entity_poly.pdbx_seq_one_letter_code
_entity_poly.pdbx_strand_id
1 'polypeptide(L)'
;MTENVSSVRLGGWSLTFRYVDILLPFTFLLRIAMAWIFLWSGLDKLMGDWTSAGFLVNATEGPLEAWFVDMGTNSAAVDVIDGLVIWGQILIGISLMLGVTTRVSLFWAGGMIFMFYI
;
A
#
# COMPACT_ATOMS: atom_id res chain seq x y z
N MET A 1 26.23 -16.52 -21.49
CA MET A 1 25.24 -16.24 -20.43
C MET A 1 24.67 -17.58 -20.00
N THR A 2 25.03 -18.06 -18.82
CA THR A 2 24.52 -19.33 -18.28
C THR A 2 23.09 -19.10 -17.79
N GLU A 3 22.10 -19.76 -18.40
CA GLU A 3 20.74 -19.76 -17.86
C GLU A 3 20.78 -20.39 -16.46
N ASN A 4 20.33 -19.66 -15.43
CA ASN A 4 20.18 -20.18 -14.06
C ASN A 4 18.99 -21.16 -14.03
N VAL A 5 19.25 -22.39 -14.48
CA VAL A 5 18.31 -23.51 -14.46
C VAL A 5 18.61 -24.35 -13.23
N SER A 6 17.64 -24.43 -12.32
CA SER A 6 17.76 -25.24 -11.11
C SER A 6 16.85 -26.45 -11.23
N SER A 7 17.42 -27.64 -11.02
CA SER A 7 16.67 -28.89 -10.99
C SER A 7 16.52 -29.37 -9.55
N VAL A 8 15.27 -29.58 -9.10
CA VAL A 8 14.98 -30.20 -7.81
C VAL A 8 14.29 -31.53 -8.06
N ARG A 9 14.82 -32.61 -7.48
CA ARG A 9 14.17 -33.93 -7.49
C ARG A 9 13.37 -34.09 -6.20
N LEU A 10 12.05 -34.13 -6.32
CA LEU A 10 11.14 -34.41 -5.21
C LEU A 10 10.47 -35.75 -5.48
N GLY A 11 10.95 -36.79 -4.80
CA GLY A 11 10.52 -38.17 -5.05
C GLY A 11 10.88 -38.63 -6.46
N GLY A 12 9.89 -39.19 -7.18
CA GLY A 12 10.03 -39.62 -8.58
C GLY A 12 9.90 -38.50 -9.62
N TRP A 13 9.64 -37.26 -9.19
CA TRP A 13 9.43 -36.13 -10.09
C TRP A 13 10.69 -35.26 -10.19
N SER A 14 11.17 -35.03 -11.41
CA SER A 14 12.20 -34.03 -11.70
C SER A 14 11.52 -32.76 -12.16
N LEU A 15 11.49 -31.75 -11.31
CA LEU A 15 10.99 -30.43 -11.67
C LEU A 15 12.18 -29.55 -12.05
N THR A 16 12.09 -28.91 -13.21
CA THR A 16 13.11 -28.01 -13.74
C THR A 16 12.48 -26.64 -13.84
N PHE A 17 13.05 -25.67 -13.14
CA PHE A 17 12.54 -24.31 -13.11
C PHE A 17 13.66 -23.33 -13.38
N ARG A 18 13.35 -22.26 -14.10
CA ARG A 18 14.21 -21.08 -14.18
C ARG A 18 13.79 -20.11 -13.08
N TYR A 19 14.73 -19.27 -12.68
CA TYR A 19 14.46 -18.19 -11.72
C TYR A 19 13.24 -17.35 -12.10
N VAL A 20 13.08 -17.04 -13.40
CA VAL A 20 11.95 -16.26 -13.92
C VAL A 20 10.59 -16.98 -13.81
N ASP A 21 10.59 -18.32 -13.84
CA ASP A 21 9.36 -19.12 -13.76
C ASP A 21 8.74 -19.06 -12.36
N ILE A 22 9.54 -18.72 -11.34
CA ILE A 22 9.10 -18.54 -9.95
C ILE A 22 8.90 -17.06 -9.64
N LEU A 23 9.87 -16.22 -10.02
CA LEU A 23 9.85 -14.80 -9.70
C LEU A 23 8.67 -14.06 -10.30
N LEU A 24 8.38 -14.27 -11.59
CA LEU A 24 7.35 -13.52 -12.29
C LEU A 24 5.96 -13.76 -11.67
N PRO A 25 5.49 -15.01 -11.47
CA PRO A 25 4.20 -15.23 -10.82
C PRO A 25 4.22 -14.78 -9.36
N PHE A 26 5.32 -14.97 -8.62
CA PHE A 26 5.41 -14.55 -7.22
C PHE A 26 5.29 -13.02 -7.06
N THR A 27 6.08 -12.26 -7.82
CA THR A 27 6.04 -10.79 -7.77
C THR A 27 4.72 -10.23 -8.30
N PHE A 28 4.11 -10.88 -9.29
CA PHE A 28 2.78 -10.54 -9.75
C PHE A 28 1.74 -10.74 -8.64
N LEU A 29 1.72 -11.89 -7.96
CA LEU A 29 0.80 -12.16 -6.86
C LEU A 29 0.98 -11.18 -5.70
N LEU A 30 2.22 -10.87 -5.31
CA LEU A 30 2.50 -9.86 -4.30
C LEU A 30 1.93 -8.49 -4.70
N ARG A 31 2.09 -8.08 -5.97
CA ARG A 31 1.53 -6.82 -6.46
C ARG A 31 0.02 -6.79 -6.33
N ILE A 32 -0.66 -7.87 -6.74
CA ILE A 32 -2.12 -7.97 -6.67
C ILE A 32 -2.60 -8.00 -5.22
N ALA A 33 -1.90 -8.70 -4.33
CA ALA A 33 -2.22 -8.71 -2.90
C ALA A 33 -2.11 -7.31 -2.28
N MET A 34 -1.01 -6.59 -2.54
CA MET A 34 -0.85 -5.21 -2.07
C MET A 34 -1.91 -4.27 -2.68
N ALA A 35 -2.18 -4.40 -3.98
CA ALA A 35 -3.23 -3.64 -4.66
C ALA A 35 -4.59 -3.83 -3.99
N TRP A 36 -4.93 -5.08 -3.67
CA TRP A 36 -6.17 -5.43 -2.99
C TRP A 36 -6.27 -4.83 -1.59
N ILE A 37 -5.20 -4.90 -0.79
CA ILE A 37 -5.18 -4.31 0.56
C ILE A 37 -5.45 -2.81 0.52
N PHE A 38 -4.78 -2.07 -0.37
CA PHE A 38 -4.99 -0.63 -0.51
C PHE A 38 -6.38 -0.29 -1.05
N LEU A 39 -6.85 -1.01 -2.06
CA LEU A 39 -8.15 -0.78 -2.67
C LEU A 39 -9.28 -1.04 -1.67
N TRP A 40 -9.23 -2.17 -0.97
CA TRP A 40 -10.22 -2.53 0.04
C TRP A 40 -10.21 -1.52 1.20
N SER A 41 -9.04 -1.17 1.71
CA SER A 41 -8.88 -0.15 2.77
C SER A 41 -9.48 1.20 2.40
N GLY A 42 -9.32 1.63 1.15
CA GLY A 42 -9.89 2.88 0.65
C GLY A 42 -11.41 2.80 0.42
N LEU A 43 -11.91 1.69 -0.13
CA LEU A 43 -13.35 1.47 -0.33
C LEU A 43 -14.11 1.36 1.00
N ASP A 44 -13.54 0.67 1.98
CA ASP A 44 -14.10 0.56 3.33
C ASP A 44 -14.27 1.94 3.97
N LYS A 45 -13.26 2.81 3.86
CA LYS A 45 -13.34 4.21 4.34
C LYS A 45 -14.29 5.08 3.53
N LEU A 46 -14.42 4.84 2.23
CA LEU A 46 -15.37 5.58 1.39
C LEU A 46 -16.82 5.25 1.73
N MET A 47 -17.08 4.01 2.15
CA MET A 47 -18.43 3.52 2.47
C MET A 47 -18.78 3.65 3.96
N GLY A 48 -17.80 3.84 4.83
CA GLY A 48 -17.97 4.00 6.27
C GLY A 48 -17.76 5.44 6.75
N ASP A 49 -17.96 5.64 8.05
CA ASP A 49 -17.80 6.95 8.72
C ASP A 49 -16.35 7.18 9.18
N TRP A 50 -15.36 6.83 8.35
CA TRP A 50 -13.95 6.96 8.72
C TRP A 50 -13.50 8.43 8.73
N THR A 51 -12.68 8.80 9.71
CA THR A 51 -12.03 10.12 9.78
C THR A 51 -10.59 10.04 10.28
N SER A 52 -9.74 10.92 9.77
CA SER A 52 -8.34 11.11 10.19
C SER A 52 -8.20 11.89 11.50
N ALA A 53 -9.24 12.59 11.96
CA ALA A 53 -9.18 13.42 13.17
C ALA A 53 -8.66 12.65 14.39
N GLY A 54 -9.08 11.39 14.55
CA GLY A 54 -8.62 10.53 15.65
C GLY A 54 -7.11 10.26 15.59
N PHE A 55 -6.54 10.12 14.39
CA PHE A 55 -5.10 9.93 14.18
C PHE A 55 -4.32 11.24 14.40
N LEU A 56 -4.86 12.37 13.94
CA LEU A 56 -4.21 13.68 14.05
C LEU A 56 -4.17 14.22 15.48
N VAL A 57 -5.21 13.96 16.28
CA VAL A 57 -5.35 14.52 17.64
C VAL A 57 -4.80 13.59 18.71
N ASN A 58 -4.99 12.26 18.57
CA ASN A 58 -4.72 11.32 19.67
C ASN A 58 -3.59 10.33 19.40
N ALA A 59 -3.14 10.18 18.14
CA ALA A 59 -2.13 9.19 17.78
C ALA A 59 -0.73 9.78 17.59
N THR A 60 -0.58 11.11 17.69
CA THR A 60 0.69 11.80 17.43
C THR A 60 1.49 12.00 18.72
N GLU A 61 2.59 11.28 18.85
CA GLU A 61 3.61 11.53 19.87
C GLU A 61 4.96 11.73 19.14
N GLY A 62 5.33 12.98 18.90
CA GLY A 62 6.48 13.27 18.04
C GLY A 62 6.82 14.77 17.92
N PRO A 63 7.96 15.12 17.30
CA PRO A 63 8.40 16.51 17.17
C PRO A 63 7.46 17.40 16.35
N LEU A 64 6.52 16.80 15.61
CA LEU A 64 5.51 17.49 14.79
C LEU A 64 4.10 17.46 15.43
N GLU A 65 3.97 16.96 16.66
CA GLU A 65 2.68 16.81 17.37
C GLU A 65 1.81 18.05 17.31
N ALA A 66 2.36 19.21 17.69
CA ALA A 66 1.60 20.47 17.70
C ALA A 66 1.01 20.82 16.32
N TRP A 67 1.71 20.47 15.23
CA TRP A 67 1.25 20.73 13.87
C TRP A 67 0.11 19.78 13.46
N PHE A 68 0.21 18.50 13.84
CA PHE A 68 -0.84 17.52 13.56
C PHE A 68 -2.09 17.76 14.40
N VAL A 69 -1.96 18.13 15.67
CA VAL A 69 -3.10 18.50 16.53
C VAL A 69 -3.81 19.75 16.01
N ASP A 70 -3.08 20.77 15.55
CA ASP A 70 -3.67 21.96 14.93
C ASP A 70 -4.51 21.59 13.68
N MET A 71 -3.98 20.71 12.82
CA MET A 71 -4.73 20.19 11.67
C MET A 71 -5.94 19.35 12.09
N GLY A 72 -5.82 18.52 13.13
CA GLY A 72 -6.89 17.65 13.62
C GLY A 72 -8.04 18.39 14.33
N THR A 73 -7.78 19.59 14.86
CA THR A 73 -8.81 20.44 15.49
C THR A 73 -9.53 21.35 14.49
N ASN A 74 -8.98 21.49 13.27
CA ASN A 74 -9.59 22.26 12.19
C ASN A 74 -10.41 21.35 11.27
N SER A 75 -11.73 21.48 11.32
CA SER A 75 -12.65 20.65 10.52
C SER A 75 -12.39 20.72 9.01
N ALA A 76 -12.05 21.90 8.48
CA ALA A 76 -11.78 22.05 7.05
C ALA A 76 -10.49 21.33 6.63
N ALA A 77 -9.49 21.28 7.51
CA ALA A 77 -8.25 20.54 7.25
C ALA A 77 -8.51 19.03 7.28
N VAL A 78 -9.27 18.55 8.28
CA VAL A 78 -9.68 17.14 8.39
C VAL A 78 -10.45 16.68 7.15
N ASP A 79 -11.43 17.44 6.67
CA ASP A 79 -12.22 17.07 5.47
C ASP A 79 -11.33 16.86 4.23
N VAL A 80 -10.31 17.71 4.06
CA VAL A 80 -9.35 17.60 2.95
C VAL A 80 -8.45 16.37 3.13
N ILE A 81 -7.93 16.15 4.34
CA ILE A 81 -7.07 15.01 4.65
C ILE A 81 -7.85 13.69 4.49
N ASP A 82 -9.10 13.65 4.91
CA ASP A 82 -9.97 12.49 4.78
C ASP A 82 -10.16 12.12 3.31
N GLY A 83 -10.46 13.11 2.48
CA GLY A 83 -10.52 12.95 1.03
C GLY A 83 -9.20 12.43 0.44
N LEU A 84 -8.06 13.00 0.84
CA LEU A 84 -6.74 12.58 0.35
C LEU A 84 -6.40 11.14 0.74
N VAL A 85 -6.72 10.71 1.96
CA VAL A 85 -6.46 9.35 2.44
C VAL A 85 -7.32 8.35 1.68
N ILE A 86 -8.62 8.60 1.58
CA ILE A 86 -9.56 7.70 0.90
C ILE A 86 -9.20 7.58 -0.59
N TRP A 87 -9.11 8.70 -1.30
CA TRP A 87 -8.84 8.67 -2.74
C TRP A 87 -7.41 8.23 -3.05
N GLY A 88 -6.43 8.58 -2.20
CA GLY A 88 -5.07 8.11 -2.37
C GLY A 88 -4.97 6.59 -2.28
N GLN A 89 -5.61 5.96 -1.28
CA GLN A 89 -5.63 4.50 -1.13
C GLN A 89 -6.31 3.80 -2.32
N ILE A 90 -7.43 4.35 -2.80
CA ILE A 90 -8.14 3.81 -3.98
C ILE A 90 -7.29 3.93 -5.24
N LEU A 91 -6.72 5.11 -5.51
CA LEU A 91 -5.90 5.35 -6.70
C LEU A 91 -4.63 4.50 -6.72
N ILE A 92 -3.97 4.34 -5.57
CA ILE A 92 -2.83 3.44 -5.39
C ILE A 92 -3.25 1.99 -5.67
N GLY A 93 -4.36 1.55 -5.08
CA GLY A 93 -4.91 0.20 -5.28
C GLY A 93 -5.19 -0.10 -6.76
N ILE A 94 -5.91 0.80 -7.45
CA ILE A 94 -6.23 0.67 -8.88
C ILE A 94 -4.94 0.68 -9.73
N SER A 95 -4.02 1.60 -9.46
CA SER A 95 -2.76 1.70 -10.20
C SER A 95 -1.92 0.42 -10.06
N LEU A 96 -1.80 -0.14 -8.85
CA LEU A 96 -1.09 -1.41 -8.63
C LEU A 96 -1.84 -2.59 -9.26
N MET A 97 -3.17 -2.59 -9.25
CA MET A 97 -3.99 -3.63 -9.90
C MET A 97 -3.74 -3.65 -11.41
N LEU A 98 -3.88 -2.50 -12.06
CA LEU A 98 -3.68 -2.32 -13.51
C LEU A 98 -2.20 -2.39 -13.92
N GLY A 99 -1.27 -2.24 -12.99
CA GLY A 99 0.16 -2.24 -13.28
C GLY A 99 0.67 -0.95 -13.93
N VAL A 100 -0.10 0.14 -13.83
CA VAL A 100 0.25 1.48 -14.36
C VAL A 100 0.93 2.26 -13.24
N THR A 101 1.95 3.08 -13.54
CA THR A 101 2.63 3.98 -12.58
C THR A 101 3.05 3.33 -11.25
N THR A 102 3.36 2.03 -11.23
CA THR A 102 3.58 1.24 -10.01
C THR A 102 4.65 1.82 -9.08
N ARG A 103 5.73 2.38 -9.63
CA ARG A 103 6.80 3.01 -8.85
C ARG A 103 6.33 4.24 -8.09
N VAL A 104 5.51 5.07 -8.73
CA VAL A 104 4.95 6.28 -8.12
C VAL A 104 3.94 5.89 -7.04
N SER A 105 3.11 4.89 -7.31
CA SER A 105 2.10 4.41 -6.36
C SER A 105 2.74 3.77 -5.13
N LEU A 106 3.84 3.03 -5.28
CA LEU A 106 4.57 2.47 -4.14
C LEU A 106 5.23 3.55 -3.28
N PHE A 107 5.75 4.62 -3.89
CA PHE A 107 6.29 5.76 -3.15
C PHE A 107 5.21 6.41 -2.28
N TRP A 108 4.02 6.69 -2.85
CA TRP A 108 2.92 7.27 -2.09
C TRP A 108 2.29 6.31 -1.08
N ALA A 109 2.24 5.00 -1.38
CA ALA A 109 1.80 3.97 -0.46
C ALA A 109 2.68 3.95 0.81
N GLY A 110 4.00 3.97 0.63
CA GLY A 110 4.96 4.08 1.73
C GLY A 110 4.84 5.41 2.47
N GLY A 111 4.69 6.52 1.73
CA GLY A 111 4.51 7.86 2.28
C GLY A 111 3.27 7.98 3.16
N MET A 112 2.13 7.42 2.74
CA MET A 112 0.91 7.41 3.55
C MET A 112 1.10 6.65 4.85
N ILE A 113 1.60 5.41 4.78
CA ILE A 113 1.87 4.62 5.99
C ILE A 113 2.81 5.37 6.90
N PHE A 114 3.91 5.91 6.37
CA PHE A 114 4.86 6.68 7.15
C PHE A 114 4.20 7.86 7.90
N MET A 115 3.32 8.63 7.24
CA MET A 115 2.62 9.76 7.87
C MET A 115 1.67 9.35 9.00
N PHE A 116 1.14 8.13 9.00
CA PHE A 116 0.30 7.62 10.09
C PHE A 116 1.09 7.14 11.31
N TYR A 117 2.42 7.04 11.22
CA TYR A 117 3.29 6.47 12.26
C TYR A 117 4.38 7.44 12.76
N ILE A 118 4.32 8.71 12.36
CA ILE A 118 5.18 9.79 12.89
C ILE A 118 4.40 10.74 13.78
#